data_AF-A0A3D5DKQ1-F1
#
_entry.id   AF-A0A3D5DKQ1-F1
#
_cell.length_a   1.000
_cell.length_b   1.000
_cell.length_c   1.000
_cell.angle_alpha   90.00
_cell.angle_beta   90.00
_cell.angle_gamma   90.00
#
_symmetry.space_group_name_H-M   'P 1'
#
loop_
_entity.id
_entity.type
_entity.pdbx_description
1 polymer ?
#
loop_
_entity_poly.entity_id
_entity_poly.type
_entity_poly.pdbx_seq_one_letter_code
_entity_poly.pdbx_strand_id
1 'polypeptide(L)'
;MKVDKMSVSFDPELGDAVRSAAAQAGKPLSSWLAEAAASKLRAEALAQFLAGWEAEHGVLTAEEIARAERELGVAASHTAA
;
A
#
# COMPACT_ATOMS: atom_id res chain seq x y z
N MET A 1 5.35 -19.93 14.18
CA MET A 1 4.39 -19.32 13.24
C MET A 1 4.14 -20.31 12.11
N LYS A 2 2.87 -20.56 11.75
CA LYS A 2 2.55 -21.40 10.58
C LYS A 2 2.82 -20.56 9.32
N VAL A 3 3.64 -21.07 8.41
CA VAL A 3 3.92 -20.42 7.13
C VAL A 3 3.05 -21.08 6.08
N ASP A 4 2.27 -20.28 5.35
CA ASP A 4 1.57 -20.73 4.16
C ASP A 4 2.51 -20.61 2.95
N LYS A 5 2.76 -21.71 2.24
CA LYS A 5 3.70 -21.75 1.13
C LYS A 5 2.94 -21.65 -0.18
N MET A 6 3.28 -20.65 -0.98
CA MET A 6 2.66 -20.39 -2.28
C MET A 6 3.70 -20.56 -3.39
N SER A 7 3.29 -21.19 -4.48
CA SER A 7 4.06 -21.19 -5.74
C SER A 7 3.49 -20.11 -6.64
N VAL A 8 4.34 -19.18 -7.08
CA VAL A 8 3.93 -18.04 -7.92
C VAL A 8 4.86 -17.98 -9.12
N SER A 9 4.26 -17.88 -10.32
CA SER A 9 5.00 -17.68 -11.57
C SER A 9 5.06 -16.19 -11.88
N PHE A 10 6.23 -15.73 -12.32
CA PHE A 10 6.44 -14.36 -12.76
C PHE A 10 6.96 -14.37 -14.19
N ASP A 11 6.73 -13.26 -14.89
CA ASP A 11 7.59 -12.92 -16.01
C ASP A 11 9.07 -12.88 -15.54
N PRO A 12 10.02 -13.41 -16.32
CA PRO A 12 11.42 -13.48 -15.89
C PRO A 12 12.02 -12.13 -15.48
N GLU A 13 11.73 -11.07 -16.23
CA GLU A 13 12.28 -9.73 -15.95
C GLU A 13 11.70 -9.17 -14.65
N LEU A 14 10.40 -9.42 -14.41
CA LEU A 14 9.75 -9.05 -13.15
C LEU A 14 10.33 -9.84 -11.96
N GLY A 15 10.60 -11.13 -12.14
CA GLY A 15 11.23 -11.96 -11.12
C GLY A 15 12.61 -11.45 -10.70
N ASP A 16 13.41 -10.95 -11.65
CA ASP A 16 14.71 -10.35 -11.39
C ASP A 16 14.59 -8.99 -10.70
N ALA A 17 13.67 -8.14 -11.16
CA ALA A 17 13.39 -6.85 -10.54
C ALA A 17 12.95 -7.00 -9.07
N VAL A 18 12.05 -7.93 -8.78
CA VAL A 18 11.56 -8.22 -7.42
C VAL A 18 12.71 -8.71 -6.52
N ARG A 19 13.56 -9.62 -7.01
CA ARG A 19 14.74 -10.09 -6.26
C ARG A 19 15.72 -8.97 -5.96
N SER A 20 15.99 -8.11 -6.95
CA SER A 20 16.85 -6.93 -6.79
C SER A 20 16.28 -5.96 -5.76
N ALA A 21 14.98 -5.66 -5.82
CA ALA A 21 14.32 -4.77 -4.87
C ALA A 21 14.37 -5.30 -3.43
N ALA A 22 14.13 -6.60 -3.23
CA ALA A 22 14.25 -7.23 -1.93
C ALA A 22 15.69 -7.14 -1.37
N ALA A 23 16.70 -7.39 -2.22
CA ALA A 23 18.11 -7.28 -1.85
C ALA A 23 18.51 -5.84 -1.49
N GLN A 24 18.10 -4.85 -2.29
CA GLN A 24 18.34 -3.43 -2.02
C GLN A 24 17.67 -2.98 -0.71
N ALA A 25 16.49 -3.51 -0.39
CA ALA A 25 15.82 -3.28 0.88
C ALA A 25 16.45 -4.04 2.07
N GLY A 26 17.44 -4.92 1.82
CA GLY A 26 18.06 -5.76 2.85
C GLY A 26 17.11 -6.82 3.43
N LYS A 27 16.08 -7.25 2.68
CA LYS A 27 15.03 -8.17 3.15
C LYS A 27 15.06 -9.50 2.42
N PRO A 28 14.71 -10.61 3.08
CA PRO A 28 14.39 -11.85 2.39
C PRO A 28 13.24 -11.63 1.40
N LEU A 29 13.32 -12.27 0.23
CA LEU A 29 12.32 -12.15 -0.84
C LEU A 29 10.87 -12.38 -0.34
N SER A 30 10.65 -13.41 0.47
CA SER A 30 9.33 -13.73 1.02
C SER A 30 8.80 -12.64 1.95
N SER A 31 9.65 -12.02 2.77
CA SER A 31 9.26 -10.91 3.63
C SER A 31 8.91 -9.68 2.81
N TRP A 32 9.73 -9.36 1.82
CA TRP A 32 9.49 -8.22 0.93
C TRP A 32 8.18 -8.39 0.14
N LEU A 33 7.93 -9.58 -0.40
CA LEU A 33 6.66 -9.89 -1.09
C LEU A 33 5.45 -9.84 -0.16
N ALA A 34 5.56 -10.38 1.05
CA ALA A 34 4.47 -10.34 2.02
C ALA A 34 4.10 -8.91 2.41
N GLU A 35 5.10 -8.04 2.61
CA GLU A 35 4.87 -6.63 2.90
C GLU A 35 4.24 -5.89 1.70
N ALA A 36 4.74 -6.13 0.49
CA ALA A 36 4.18 -5.55 -0.73
C ALA A 36 2.70 -5.96 -0.92
N ALA A 37 2.41 -7.26 -0.76
CA ALA A 37 1.04 -7.78 -0.82
C ALA A 37 0.15 -7.15 0.26
N ALA A 38 0.62 -7.09 1.51
CA ALA A 38 -0.13 -6.47 2.60
C ALA A 38 -0.39 -4.97 2.35
N SER A 39 0.57 -4.25 1.77
CA SER A 39 0.41 -2.85 1.39
C SER A 39 -0.65 -2.67 0.31
N LYS A 40 -0.61 -3.51 -0.74
CA LYS A 40 -1.60 -3.48 -1.83
C LYS A 40 -3.02 -3.77 -1.32
N LEU A 41 -3.18 -4.81 -0.50
CA LEU A 41 -4.47 -5.17 0.08
C LEU A 41 -5.02 -4.09 1.01
N ARG A 42 -4.16 -3.45 1.82
CA ARG A 42 -4.57 -2.30 2.65
C ARG A 42 -5.06 -1.13 1.81
N ALA A 43 -4.35 -0.79 0.73
CA ALA A 43 -4.75 0.30 -0.16
C ALA A 43 -6.09 0.00 -0.86
N GLU A 44 -6.31 -1.24 -1.30
CA GLU A 44 -7.58 -1.66 -1.88
C GLU A 44 -8.73 -1.62 -0.88
N ALA A 45 -8.51 -2.12 0.34
CA ALA A 45 -9.51 -2.06 1.41
C ALA A 45 -9.85 -0.61 1.77
N LEU A 46 -8.85 0.27 1.85
CA LEU A 46 -9.05 1.69 2.10
C LEU A 46 -9.87 2.35 0.98
N ALA A 47 -9.53 2.09 -0.28
CA ALA A 47 -10.27 2.64 -1.42
C ALA A 47 -11.74 2.21 -1.42
N GLN A 48 -12.01 0.93 -1.12
CA GLN A 48 -13.37 0.41 -0.99
C GLN A 48 -14.12 1.06 0.16
N PHE A 49 -13.47 1.22 1.31
CA PHE A 49 -14.05 1.88 2.47
C PHE A 49 -14.41 3.33 2.18
N LEU A 50 -13.48 4.09 1.58
CA LEU A 50 -13.72 5.49 1.20
C LEU A 50 -14.87 5.62 0.21
N ALA A 51 -14.95 4.76 -0.81
CA ALA A 51 -16.06 4.79 -1.76
C ALA A 51 -17.43 4.58 -1.09
N GLY A 52 -17.53 3.68 -0.10
CA GLY A 52 -18.76 3.48 0.67
C GLY A 52 -19.11 4.69 1.54
N TRP A 53 -18.11 5.24 2.22
CA TRP A 53 -18.28 6.43 3.06
C TRP A 53 -18.72 7.65 2.24
N GLU A 54 -18.10 7.88 1.08
CA GLU A 54 -18.42 9.01 0.20
C GLU A 54 -19.81 8.88 -0.44
N ALA A 55 -20.29 7.65 -0.67
CA ALA A 55 -21.65 7.43 -1.13
C ALA A 55 -22.70 7.84 -0.08
N GLU A 56 -22.37 7.72 1.21
CA GLU A 56 -23.25 8.09 2.33
C GLU A 56 -23.12 9.56 2.74
N HIS A 57 -21.92 10.14 2.64
CA HIS A 57 -21.60 11.44 3.22
C HIS A 57 -21.19 12.52 2.21
N GLY A 58 -20.97 12.15 0.95
CA GLY A 58 -20.36 13.00 -0.06
C GLY A 58 -18.83 12.92 -0.06
N VAL A 59 -18.21 13.41 -1.13
CA VAL A 59 -16.74 13.41 -1.31
C VAL A 59 -16.09 14.33 -0.30
N LEU A 60 -14.97 13.89 0.31
CA LEU A 60 -14.16 14.75 1.18
C LEU A 60 -13.57 15.91 0.37
N THR A 61 -13.90 17.14 0.76
CA THR A 61 -13.40 18.33 0.09
C THR A 61 -11.95 18.62 0.48
N ALA A 62 -11.22 19.32 -0.40
CA ALA A 62 -9.85 19.73 -0.13
C ALA A 62 -9.74 20.62 1.14
N GLU A 63 -10.77 21.42 1.43
CA GLU A 63 -10.82 22.26 2.63
C GLU A 63 -10.95 21.44 3.92
N GLU A 64 -11.79 20.39 3.88
CA GLU A 64 -11.96 19.46 5.00
C GLU A 64 -10.70 18.65 5.26
N ILE A 65 -10.04 18.16 4.21
CA ILE A 65 -8.76 17.45 4.31
C ILE A 65 -7.68 18.37 4.89
N ALA A 66 -7.54 19.58 4.35
CA ALA A 66 -6.54 20.54 4.82
C ALA A 66 -6.79 20.96 6.28
N ARG A 67 -8.06 21.05 6.72
CA ARG A 67 -8.41 21.27 8.13
C ARG A 67 -7.97 20.09 8.99
N ALA A 68 -8.30 18.87 8.59
CA ALA A 68 -7.94 17.66 9.32
C ALA A 68 -6.41 17.49 9.45
N GLU A 69 -5.66 17.77 8.40
CA GLU A 69 -4.19 17.75 8.41
C GLU A 69 -3.60 18.70 9.45
N ARG A 70 -4.12 19.94 9.52
CA ARG A 70 -3.70 20.92 10.53
C ARG A 70 -4.02 20.47 11.95
N GLU A 71 -5.20 19.89 12.17
CA GLU A 71 -5.63 19.40 13.48
C GLU A 71 -4.83 18.19 13.95
N LEU A 72 -4.50 17.27 13.03
CA LEU A 72 -3.75 16.05 13.32
C LEU A 72 -2.22 16.27 13.32
N GLY A 73 -1.75 17.44 12.88
CA GLY A 73 -0.32 17.72 12.75
C GLY A 73 0.38 16.87 11.70
N VAL A 74 -0.35 16.35 10.72
CA VAL A 74 0.18 15.57 9.60
C VAL A 74 0.18 16.44 8.36
N ALA A 75 1.35 16.65 7.76
CA ALA A 75 1.41 17.17 6.39
C ALA A 75 1.33 15.96 5.45
N ALA A 76 0.47 15.99 4.44
CA ALA A 76 0.53 15.01 3.35
C ALA A 76 1.95 15.00 2.77
N SER A 77 2.75 14.01 3.17
CA SER A 77 3.97 13.66 2.46
C SER A 77 3.55 12.93 1.20
N HIS A 78 3.03 13.68 0.22
CA HIS A 78 2.64 13.14 -1.07
C HIS A 78 3.91 12.88 -1.90
N THR A 79 4.71 11.90 -1.52
CA THR A 79 5.70 11.31 -2.42
C THR A 79 5.03 10.13 -3.11
N ALA A 80 4.30 10.43 -4.18
CA ALA A 80 4.04 9.46 -5.21
C ALA A 80 5.31 9.35 -6.05
N ALA A 81 5.99 8.20 -5.95
CA ALA A 81 7.06 7.77 -6.84
C ALA A 81 6.61 6.47 -7.52
#